data_AF-Q92AG7-F1
#
_entry.id   AF-Q92AG7-F1
#
_cell.length_a   1.000
_cell.length_b   1.000
_cell.length_c   1.000
_cell.angle_alpha   90.00
_cell.angle_beta   90.00
_cell.angle_gamma   90.00
#
_symmetry.space_group_name_H-M   'P 1'
#
loop_
_entity.id
_entity.type
_entity.pdbx_description
1 polymer ?
#
loop_
_entity_poly.entity_id
_entity_poly.type
_entity_poly.pdbx_seq_one_letter_code
_entity_poly.pdbx_strand_id
1 'polypeptide(L)' 'MATSKAKKKRQKLVREGRLNPEIKRSPFALIDLSSKQTKTKKGYLYSRKKKNHQEDDSFFCGFF' A
#
# COMPACT_ATOMS: atom_id res chain seq x y z
N MET A 1 4.83 -21.11 -10.54
CA MET A 1 3.94 -19.92 -10.70
C MET A 1 3.68 -19.66 -12.18
N ALA A 2 2.44 -19.84 -12.63
CA ALA A 2 2.10 -19.60 -14.04
C ALA A 2 2.05 -18.09 -14.33
N THR A 3 2.70 -17.66 -15.41
CA THR A 3 2.54 -16.30 -15.91
C THR A 3 1.14 -16.10 -16.49
N SER A 4 0.58 -14.90 -16.36
CA SER A 4 -0.74 -14.57 -16.91
C SER A 4 -0.74 -14.72 -18.44
N LYS A 5 -1.90 -15.08 -19.01
CA LYS A 5 -2.08 -15.18 -20.48
C LYS A 5 -1.68 -13.89 -21.19
N ALA A 6 -1.97 -12.73 -20.59
CA ALA A 6 -1.60 -11.42 -21.12
C ALA A 6 -0.08 -11.22 -21.19
N LYS A 7 0.66 -11.59 -20.14
CA LYS A 7 2.13 -11.47 -20.11
C LYS A 7 2.78 -12.36 -21.18
N LYS A 8 2.27 -13.59 -21.36
CA LYS A 8 2.73 -14.51 -22.42
C LYS A 8 2.54 -13.92 -23.83
N LYS A 9 1.38 -13.30 -24.09
CA LYS A 9 1.10 -12.64 -25.38
C LYS A 9 2.05 -11.47 -25.65
N ARG A 10 2.31 -10.61 -24.67
CA ARG A 10 3.27 -9.49 -24.81
C ARG A 10 4.68 -9.99 -25.14
N GLN A 11 5.15 -11.00 -24.41
CA GLN A 11 6.46 -11.60 -24.66
C GLN A 11 6.57 -12.21 -26.05
N LYS A 12 5.50 -12.86 -26.55
CA LYS A 12 5.45 -13.35 -27.93
C LYS A 12 5.61 -12.21 -28.95
N LEU A 13 4.87 -11.12 -28.80
CA LEU A 13 4.97 -9.97 -29.71
C LEU A 13 6.37 -9.35 -29.73
N VAL A 14 7.01 -9.21 -28.57
CA VAL A 14 8.39 -8.70 -28.48
C VAL A 14 9.37 -9.64 -29.17
N ARG A 15 9.21 -10.97 -29.04
CA ARG A 15 10.04 -11.95 -29.77
C ARG A 15 9.85 -11.87 -31.29
N GLU A 16 8.65 -11.53 -31.75
CA GLU A 16 8.34 -11.31 -33.16
C GLU A 16 8.87 -9.95 -33.69
N GLY A 17 9.55 -9.15 -32.85
CA GLY A 17 10.06 -7.83 -33.22
C GLY A 17 9.02 -6.72 -33.19
N ARG A 18 7.81 -6.98 -32.67
CA ARG A 18 6.79 -5.94 -32.50
C ARG A 18 7.11 -5.06 -31.29
N LEU A 19 6.69 -3.80 -31.37
CA LEU A 19 6.84 -2.83 -30.30
C LEU A 19 6.20 -3.33 -28.99
N ASN A 20 6.92 -3.19 -27.87
CA ASN A 20 6.40 -3.55 -26.55
C ASN A 20 5.19 -2.66 -26.20
N PRO A 21 3.98 -3.22 -26.02
CA PRO A 21 2.79 -2.43 -25.73
C PRO A 21 2.85 -1.69 -24.38
N GLU A 22 3.82 -2.02 -23.51
CA GLU A 22 4.09 -1.25 -22.29
C GLU A 22 4.63 0.15 -22.59
N ILE A 23 5.34 0.36 -23.70
CA ILE A 23 5.87 1.68 -24.11
C ILE A 23 4.73 2.64 -24.47
N LYS A 24 3.63 2.13 -25.03
CA LYS A 24 2.46 2.91 -25.43
C LYS A 24 1.42 3.08 -24.32
N ARG A 25 1.70 2.64 -23.08
CA ARG A 25 0.74 2.82 -21.99
C ARG A 25 0.62 4.29 -21.61
N SER A 26 -0.61 4.70 -21.30
CA SER A 26 -0.86 6.02 -20.74
C SER A 26 -0.20 6.16 -19.37
N PRO A 27 0.18 7.39 -18.97
CA PRO A 27 0.77 7.65 -17.65
C PRO A 27 -0.18 7.28 -16.50
N PHE A 28 -1.48 7.25 -16.75
CA PHE A 28 -2.50 6.82 -15.80
C PHE A 28 -2.32 5.36 -15.33
N ALA A 29 -1.60 4.52 -16.08
CA ALA A 29 -1.29 3.16 -15.64
C ALA A 29 -0.30 3.12 -14.46
N LEU A 30 0.44 4.21 -14.23
CA LEU A 30 1.42 4.34 -13.15
C LEU A 30 0.86 5.06 -11.92
N ILE A 31 -0.18 5.86 -12.12
CA ILE A 31 -0.78 6.68 -11.07
C ILE A 31 -1.90 5.90 -10.40
N ASP A 32 -1.96 5.93 -9.07
CA ASP A 32 -3.13 5.45 -8.36
C ASP A 32 -4.29 6.45 -8.52
N LEU A 33 -5.31 6.05 -9.28
CA LEU A 33 -6.53 6.83 -9.53
C LEU A 33 -7.61 6.59 -8.47
N SER A 34 -7.29 5.89 -7.38
CA SER A 34 -8.23 5.71 -6.27
C SER A 34 -8.63 7.05 -5.66
N SER A 35 -9.90 7.18 -5.27
CA SER A 35 -10.37 8.36 -4.55
C SER A 35 -9.88 8.33 -3.11
N LYS A 36 -9.39 9.47 -2.61
CA LYS A 36 -8.99 9.59 -1.20
C LYS A 36 -10.24 9.44 -0.33
N GLN A 37 -10.23 8.46 0.56
CA GLN A 37 -11.30 8.25 1.53
C GLN A 37 -10.87 8.72 2.92
N THR A 38 -11.80 9.33 3.66
CA THR A 38 -11.59 9.68 5.07
C THR A 38 -11.61 8.44 5.94
N LYS A 39 -10.99 8.52 7.13
CA LYS A 39 -10.98 7.40 8.08
C LYS A 39 -12.41 7.02 8.49
N THR A 40 -12.65 5.72 8.65
CA THR A 40 -13.89 5.21 9.26
C THR A 40 -13.90 5.44 10.77
N LYS A 41 -15.08 5.37 11.42
CA LYS A 41 -15.21 5.53 12.88
C LYS A 41 -14.24 4.64 13.66
N LYS A 42 -14.14 3.36 13.28
CA LYS A 42 -13.18 2.41 13.89
C LYS A 42 -11.73 2.84 13.62
N GLY A 43 -11.41 3.23 12.39
CA GLY A 43 -10.08 3.70 12.02
C GLY A 43 -9.64 4.97 12.75
N TYR A 44 -10.59 5.82 13.17
CA TYR A 44 -10.31 6.96 14.05
C TYR A 44 -10.16 6.53 15.51
N LEU A 45 -11.12 5.76 16.05
CA LEU A 45 -11.14 5.34 17.46
C LEU A 45 -9.84 4.61 17.88
N TYR A 46 -9.35 3.72 17.02
CA TYR A 46 -8.12 2.97 17.27
C TYR A 46 -6.86 3.68 16.74
N SER A 47 -6.98 4.90 16.22
CA SER A 47 -5.82 5.69 15.78
C SER A 47 -5.08 6.24 17.00
N ARG A 48 -4.05 5.56 17.48
CA ARG A 48 -3.12 6.08 18.51
C ARG A 48 -2.23 7.18 17.93
N LYS A 49 -2.79 8.37 17.67
CA LYS A 49 -2.07 9.52 17.08
C LYS A 49 -1.13 10.19 18.10
N LYS A 50 -1.54 10.23 19.37
CA LYS A 50 -0.71 10.67 20.49
C LYS A 50 -0.56 9.50 21.44
N LYS A 51 0.68 9.15 21.79
CA LYS A 51 0.95 8.25 22.91
C LYS A 51 0.94 9.13 24.15
N ASN A 52 -0.17 9.15 24.89
CA ASN A 52 -0.09 9.57 26.27
C ASN A 52 0.71 8.45 26.95
N HIS A 53 1.96 8.73 27.34
CA HIS A 53 2.61 7.90 28.34
C HIS A 53 1.72 8.03 29.59
N GLN A 54 0.86 7.04 29.84
CA GLN A 54 0.70 6.64 31.22
C GLN A 54 2.04 5.98 31.52
N GLU A 55 2.98 6.77 32.02
CA GLU A 55 4.07 6.20 32.79
C GLU A 55 3.34 5.42 33.87
N ASP A 56 3.50 4.10 33.85
CA ASP A 56 2.98 3.25 34.89
C ASP A 56 3.45 3.88 36.19
N ASP A 57 2.49 4.39 36.96
CA ASP A 57 2.62 4.91 38.30
C ASP A 57 3.20 3.77 39.16
N SER A 58 4.50 3.57 39.03
CA SER A 58 5.35 2.85 39.95
C SER A 58 5.52 3.74 41.18
N PHE A 59 4.38 4.10 41.78
CA PHE A 59 4.24 4.52 43.17
C PHE A 59 4.53 3.30 44.07
N PHE A 60 5.77 2.81 44.00
CA PHE A 60 6.40 2.03 45.06
C PHE A 60 7.69 2.77 45.43
N CYS A 61 7.52 4.00 45.93
CA CYS A 61 8.55 4.61 46.77
C CYS A 61 8.44 3.93 48.14
N GLY A 62 9.43 3.10 48.47
CA GLY A 62 9.50 2.43 49.76
C GLY A 62 9.63 3.44 50.89
N PHE A 63 8.64 3.42 51.79
CA PHE A 63 8.74 3.93 53.16
C PHE A 63 7.84 3.07 54.05
N PHE A 64 8.31 1.87 54.38
CA PHE A 64 8.31 1.29 55.74
C PHE A 64 9.18 0.04 55.77
#